data_AF-A0A2N7DU49-F1
#
_entry.id   AF-A0A2N7DU49-F1
#
_cell.length_a   1.000
_cell.length_b   1.000
_cell.length_c   1.000
_cell.angle_alpha   90.00
_cell.angle_beta   90.00
_cell.angle_gamma   90.00
#
_symmetry.space_group_name_H-M   'P 1'
#
loop_
_entity.id
_entity.type
_entity.pdbx_description
1 polymer ?
#
loop_
_entity_poly.entity_id
_entity_poly.type
_entity_poly.pdbx_seq_one_letter_code
_entity_poly.pdbx_strand_id
1 'polypeptide(L)'
;MTEEQAIELMTNEAFQQQAEAEGKWRRATLSQVQLTSYYSGYREIYDLREELKQTQGEDFDLKSFHEQFLSYGSAPVKYIKQLMVN
;
A
#
# COMPACT_ATOMS: atom_id res chain seq x y z
N MET A 1 11.54 -16.30 -9.25
CA MET A 1 11.88 -16.51 -7.84
C MET A 1 11.62 -17.97 -7.53
N THR A 2 12.60 -18.69 -6.99
CA THR A 2 12.41 -20.07 -6.50
C THR A 2 11.83 -20.05 -5.07
N GLU A 3 11.50 -21.21 -4.52
CA GLU A 3 11.04 -21.32 -3.14
C GLU A 3 12.12 -20.85 -2.16
N GLU A 4 13.38 -21.26 -2.36
CA GLU A 4 14.51 -20.91 -1.48
C GLU A 4 14.73 -19.39 -1.45
N GLN A 5 14.69 -18.74 -2.62
CA GLN A 5 14.79 -17.29 -2.72
C GLN A 5 13.64 -16.57 -2.02
N ALA A 6 12.43 -17.13 -2.07
CA ALA A 6 11.27 -16.56 -1.39
C ALA A 6 11.38 -16.72 0.13
N ILE A 7 11.81 -17.89 0.61
CA ILE A 7 12.04 -18.13 2.04
C ILE A 7 13.13 -17.20 2.57
N GLU A 8 14.27 -17.08 1.87
CA GLU A 8 15.37 -16.19 2.23
C GLU A 8 14.91 -14.72 2.32
N LEU A 9 14.14 -14.26 1.33
CA LEU A 9 13.55 -12.92 1.36
C LEU A 9 12.70 -12.70 2.62
N MET A 10 11.82 -13.65 2.96
CA MET A 10 10.90 -13.45 4.07
C MET A 10 11.59 -13.58 5.44
N THR A 11 12.60 -14.43 5.59
CA THR A 11 13.26 -14.67 6.88
C THR A 11 14.42 -13.72 7.14
N ASN A 12 15.22 -13.36 6.12
CA ASN A 12 16.40 -12.52 6.29
C ASN A 12 16.13 -11.03 6.06
N GLU A 13 15.34 -10.68 5.04
CA GLU A 13 15.05 -9.27 4.74
C GLU A 13 13.84 -8.75 5.51
N ALA A 14 12.84 -9.61 5.72
CA ALA A 14 11.60 -9.25 6.42
C ALA A 14 11.51 -9.81 7.86
N PHE A 15 12.54 -10.51 8.33
CA PHE A 15 12.70 -10.99 9.72
C PHE A 15 11.53 -11.85 10.24
N GLN A 16 10.89 -12.63 9.35
CA GLN A 16 9.78 -13.50 9.71
C GLN A 16 10.23 -14.88 10.18
N GLN A 17 9.34 -15.56 10.92
CA GLN A 17 9.54 -16.95 11.30
C GLN A 17 9.41 -17.88 10.08
N GLN A 18 10.13 -19.00 10.09
CA GLN A 18 10.13 -20.00 9.01
C GLN A 18 8.71 -20.43 8.59
N ALA A 19 7.85 -20.76 9.56
CA ALA A 19 6.47 -21.18 9.30
C ALA A 19 5.63 -20.09 8.60
N GLU A 20 5.90 -18.81 8.87
CA GLU A 20 5.22 -17.71 8.20
C GLU A 20 5.69 -17.54 6.75
N ALA A 21 6.99 -17.71 6.51
CA ALA A 21 7.60 -17.64 5.18
C ALA A 21 7.03 -18.74 4.27
N GLU A 22 6.97 -19.98 4.76
CA GLU A 22 6.38 -21.13 4.06
C GLU A 22 4.90 -20.89 3.74
N GLY A 23 4.15 -20.36 4.70
CA GLY A 23 2.74 -20.00 4.50
C GLY A 23 2.56 -18.93 3.41
N LYS A 24 3.45 -17.94 3.34
CA LYS A 24 3.42 -16.89 2.31
C LYS A 24 3.84 -17.41 0.94
N TRP A 25 4.85 -18.29 0.87
CA TRP A 25 5.21 -19.00 -0.35
C TRP A 25 4.02 -19.79 -0.91
N ARG A 26 3.39 -20.63 -0.08
CA ARG A 26 2.20 -21.39 -0.48
C ARG A 26 1.06 -20.48 -0.95
N ARG A 27 0.87 -19.32 -0.32
CA ARG A 27 -0.14 -18.34 -0.76
C ARG A 27 0.21 -17.75 -2.13
N ALA A 28 1.47 -17.46 -2.40
CA ALA A 28 1.93 -16.91 -3.67
C ALA A 28 1.85 -17.92 -4.83
N THR A 29 1.94 -19.22 -4.56
CA THR A 29 1.76 -20.26 -5.60
C THR A 29 0.29 -20.55 -5.90
N LEU A 30 -0.62 -20.27 -4.95
CA LEU A 30 -2.05 -20.53 -5.08
C LEU A 30 -2.89 -19.30 -5.40
N SER A 31 -2.35 -18.09 -5.27
CA SER A 31 -3.05 -16.83 -5.55
C SER A 31 -2.15 -15.84 -6.28
N GLN A 32 -2.76 -14.91 -7.00
CA GLN A 32 -2.05 -13.91 -7.78
C GLN A 32 -2.58 -12.51 -7.43
N VAL A 33 -1.72 -11.49 -7.57
CA VAL A 33 -1.99 -10.06 -7.36
C VAL A 33 -2.29 -9.66 -5.90
N GLN A 34 -3.15 -10.37 -5.18
CA GLN A 34 -3.65 -9.91 -3.88
C GLN A 34 -2.55 -9.56 -2.87
N LEU A 35 -1.41 -10.27 -2.85
CA LEU A 35 -0.30 -9.95 -1.94
C LEU A 35 0.28 -8.54 -2.12
N THR A 36 0.13 -7.92 -3.31
CA THR A 36 0.60 -6.54 -3.55
C THR A 36 -0.39 -5.48 -3.08
N SER A 37 -1.65 -5.83 -2.79
CA SER A 37 -2.72 -4.86 -2.53
C SER A 37 -2.43 -3.97 -1.32
N TYR A 38 -1.78 -4.52 -0.29
CA TYR A 38 -1.38 -3.78 0.90
C TYR A 38 -0.41 -2.64 0.55
N TYR A 39 0.66 -2.96 -0.19
CA TYR A 39 1.71 -2.01 -0.51
C TYR A 39 1.27 -1.02 -1.60
N SER A 40 0.54 -1.48 -2.63
CA SER A 40 0.05 -0.60 -3.70
C SER A 40 -0.85 0.50 -3.15
N GLY A 41 -1.87 0.13 -2.37
CA GLY A 41 -2.79 1.10 -1.78
C GLY A 41 -2.08 2.04 -0.80
N TYR A 42 -1.21 1.51 0.07
CA TYR A 42 -0.39 2.32 0.97
C TYR A 42 0.44 3.35 0.21
N ARG A 43 1.16 2.93 -0.84
CA ARG A 43 2.06 3.79 -1.61
C ARG A 43 1.29 4.92 -2.28
N GLU A 44 0.19 4.60 -2.97
CA GLU A 44 -0.62 5.61 -3.65
C GLU A 44 -1.23 6.63 -2.67
N ILE A 45 -1.71 6.20 -1.50
CA ILE A 45 -2.27 7.11 -0.47
C ILE A 45 -1.17 8.03 0.07
N TYR A 46 0.00 7.47 0.37
CA TYR A 46 1.11 8.23 0.91
C TYR A 46 1.60 9.28 -0.11
N ASP A 47 1.75 8.87 -1.38
CA ASP A 47 2.18 9.76 -2.46
C ASP A 47 1.19 10.90 -2.68
N LEU A 48 -0.11 10.62 -2.70
CA LEU A 48 -1.14 11.66 -2.81
C LEU A 48 -1.06 12.66 -1.65
N ARG A 49 -0.85 12.18 -0.42
CA ARG A 49 -0.72 13.04 0.75
C ARG A 49 0.50 13.95 0.64
N GLU A 50 1.65 13.42 0.24
CA GLU A 50 2.87 14.22 0.10
C GLU A 50 2.78 15.20 -1.08
N GLU A 51 2.12 14.82 -2.18
CA GLU A 51 1.79 15.72 -3.29
C GLU A 51 0.92 16.89 -2.82
N LEU A 52 -0.17 16.62 -2.10
CA LEU A 52 -1.05 17.67 -1.58
C LEU A 52 -0.36 18.57 -0.57
N LYS A 53 0.46 18.01 0.33
CA LYS A 53 1.31 18.79 1.23
C LYS A 53 2.23 19.76 0.48
N GLN A 54 2.87 19.28 -0.59
CA GLN A 54 3.75 20.12 -1.40
C GLN A 54 2.98 21.22 -2.13
N THR A 55 1.79 20.90 -2.68
CA THR A 55 1.00 21.89 -3.43
C THR A 55 0.28 22.91 -2.55
N GLN A 56 -0.16 22.52 -1.36
CA GLN A 56 -0.92 23.38 -0.44
C GLN A 56 -0.03 24.12 0.57
N GLY A 57 1.20 23.62 0.83
CA GLY A 57 2.15 24.29 1.71
C GLY A 57 1.60 24.47 3.13
N GLU A 58 1.59 25.71 3.61
CA GLU A 58 1.10 26.08 4.95
C GLU A 58 -0.42 25.87 5.11
N ASP A 59 -1.17 25.86 4.01
CA ASP A 59 -2.61 25.64 4.01
C ASP A 59 -2.99 24.15 4.10
N PHE A 60 -2.01 23.23 4.05
CA PHE A 60 -2.29 21.80 4.18
C PHE A 60 -2.78 21.45 5.59
N ASP A 61 -4.02 20.97 5.69
CA ASP A 61 -4.57 20.39 6.91
C ASP A 61 -4.74 18.87 6.80
N LEU A 62 -4.00 18.14 7.63
CA LEU A 62 -4.01 16.67 7.61
C LEU A 62 -5.39 16.09 7.96
N LYS A 63 -6.14 16.77 8.85
CA LYS A 63 -7.47 16.31 9.24
C LYS A 63 -8.43 16.42 8.05
N SER A 64 -8.47 17.57 7.39
CA SER A 64 -9.28 17.80 6.19
C SER A 64 -8.93 16.84 5.05
N PHE A 65 -7.64 16.55 4.84
CA PHE A 65 -7.21 15.51 3.90
C PHE A 65 -7.83 14.15 4.21
N HIS A 66 -7.76 13.68 5.46
CA HIS A 66 -8.33 12.39 5.84
C HIS A 66 -9.86 12.37 5.71
N GLU A 67 -10.54 13.42 6.15
CA GLU A 67 -12.00 13.52 6.07
C GLU A 67 -12.48 13.47 4.62
N GLN A 68 -11.84 14.24 3.74
CA GLN A 68 -12.17 14.23 2.31
C GLN A 68 -11.81 12.87 1.68
N PHE A 69 -10.61 12.35 1.89
CA PHE A 69 -10.17 11.07 1.32
C PHE A 69 -11.12 9.91 1.70
N LEU A 70 -11.52 9.83 2.97
CA LEU A 70 -12.41 8.77 3.48
C LEU A 70 -13.87 8.95 3.04
N SER A 71 -14.30 10.15 2.66
CA SER A 71 -15.68 10.43 2.25
C SER A 71 -16.11 9.70 0.96
N TYR A 72 -15.15 9.28 0.12
CA TYR A 72 -15.43 8.57 -1.13
C TYR A 72 -15.60 7.05 -0.96
N GLY A 73 -15.46 6.55 0.26
CA GLY A 73 -15.58 5.12 0.56
C GLY A 73 -14.42 4.28 -0.01
N SER A 74 -14.68 3.00 -0.31
CA SER A 74 -13.67 2.04 -0.76
C SER A 74 -13.42 2.07 -2.28
N ALA A 75 -13.26 3.27 -2.84
CA ALA A 75 -12.91 3.46 -4.25
C ALA A 75 -11.39 3.28 -4.48
N PRO A 76 -10.94 2.88 -5.69
CA PRO A 76 -9.52 2.87 -6.02
C PRO A 76 -8.87 4.25 -5.83
N VAL A 77 -7.66 4.27 -5.25
CA VAL A 77 -6.96 5.51 -4.86
C VAL A 77 -6.81 6.49 -6.03
N LYS A 78 -6.52 5.99 -7.24
CA LYS A 78 -6.47 6.82 -8.45
C LYS A 78 -7.73 7.64 -8.73
N TYR A 79 -8.92 7.12 -8.42
CA TYR A 79 -10.18 7.83 -8.64
C TYR A 79 -10.45 8.82 -7.51
N ILE A 80 -10.11 8.46 -6.26
CA ILE A 80 -10.16 9.40 -5.14
C ILE A 80 -9.24 10.59 -5.42
N LYS A 81 -8.00 10.33 -5.87
CA LYS A 81 -7.06 11.38 -6.31
C LYS A 81 -7.72 12.31 -7.33
N GLN A 82 -8.27 11.77 -8.41
CA GLN A 82 -8.95 12.59 -9.43
C GLN A 82 -10.04 13.48 -8.83
N LEU A 83 -10.84 12.98 -7.88
CA LEU A 83 -11.90 13.77 -7.23
C LEU A 83 -11.38 14.82 -6.24
N MET A 84 -10.19 14.62 -5.66
CA MET A 84 -9.57 15.54 -4.71
C MET A 84 -8.74 16.64 -5.35
N VAL A 85 -8.14 16.38 -6.53
CA VAL A 85 -7.22 17.31 -7.22
C VAL A 85 -7.81 17.98 -8.47
N ASN A 86 -9.10 17.77 -8.74
CA ASN A 86 -9.82 18.45 -9.82
C ASN A 86 -10.06 19.93 -9.53
#